data_AF-A0A7W7I7B7-F1
#
_entry.id   AF-A0A7W7I7B7-F1
#
_cell.length_a   1.000
_cell.length_b   1.000
_cell.length_c   1.000
_cell.angle_alpha   90.00
_cell.angle_beta   90.00
_cell.angle_gamma   90.00
#
_symmetry.space_group_name_H-M   'P 1'
#
loop_
_entity.id
_entity.type
_entity.pdbx_description
1 polymer ?
#
loop_
_entity_poly.entity_id
_entity_poly.type
_entity_poly.pdbx_seq_one_letter_code
_entity_poly.pdbx_strand_id
1 'polypeptide(L)'
;MAATELLRSQVNDPTAKFGKVHIIHTSQSIAVLDEWLYGEEWLKSLGLCKSDFVHHVVEMSADLDRRLDEVIGGVASAINSHRVEECYFDLTGGITLSKVALAILAFLIGAPNVYTLEVDLSDDRDKAKWNLHDLRAAGVPVAYQQIAGLERFDIFGLSNLTTVDRVASRLDELRSALGRSIPQRDSEVEHLISLLGLAEKARLEQTRRSISGSSDEHLERAATRSVLFHSMAAAEAVVDLVVDDMGDQGLGNKLARLRSIADARSLHPINLLTLRHLSDLLLHLRNRAAHWSSPTPDHESLAVQGGLGLSLAKSFIWLVTMSLESFLDETGEIARIRDHDESVLDGGVWFVGIDGDGTGGYIAAVLRDSDSGNCEQEIRDRSRRINGAITEIAKKVKETCSKDSVLFATGDNVLFRGRVSPRFVRALLDIYRKHTGLTASAGIGRTPQQASFALSLAKAEAGGAMKIVTIADQADAAVPQVD
;
A
#
# COMPACT_ATOMS: atom_id res chain seq x y z
N MET A 1 -14.84 38.80 -10.91
CA MET A 1 -14.93 39.67 -12.12
C MET A 1 -14.99 38.88 -13.43
N ALA A 2 -14.18 37.82 -13.62
CA ALA A 2 -14.27 36.91 -14.78
C ALA A 2 -15.67 36.30 -14.98
N ALA A 3 -16.25 35.82 -13.87
CA ALA A 3 -17.63 35.37 -13.78
C ALA A 3 -18.59 36.37 -14.43
N THR A 4 -18.40 37.66 -14.11
CA THR A 4 -19.26 38.80 -14.45
C THR A 4 -19.14 39.24 -15.91
N GLU A 5 -17.91 39.33 -16.44
CA GLU A 5 -17.67 39.61 -17.87
C GLU A 5 -18.18 38.46 -18.76
N LEU A 6 -17.98 37.20 -18.34
CA LEU A 6 -18.49 36.04 -19.05
C LEU A 6 -20.02 35.92 -18.94
N LEU A 7 -20.58 36.18 -17.76
CA LEU A 7 -22.02 36.15 -17.49
C LEU A 7 -22.80 37.20 -18.30
N ARG A 8 -22.19 38.36 -18.58
CA ARG A 8 -22.77 39.36 -19.49
C ARG A 8 -22.46 39.09 -20.96
N SER A 9 -21.29 38.53 -21.30
CA SER A 9 -20.98 38.19 -22.70
C SER A 9 -21.76 36.98 -23.21
N GLN A 10 -22.24 36.11 -22.32
CA GLN A 10 -23.08 34.95 -22.66
C GLN A 10 -24.60 35.25 -22.71
N VAL A 11 -25.06 36.39 -22.16
CA VAL A 11 -26.47 36.78 -22.17
C VAL A 11 -26.66 37.98 -23.10
N ASN A 12 -27.12 37.71 -24.33
CA ASN A 12 -27.46 38.73 -25.34
C ASN A 12 -28.71 39.58 -24.99
N ASP A 13 -29.15 39.59 -23.73
CA ASP A 13 -30.40 40.24 -23.32
C ASP A 13 -30.15 41.28 -22.22
N PRO A 14 -30.22 42.59 -22.54
CA PRO A 14 -30.09 43.67 -21.58
C PRO A 14 -31.26 43.78 -20.58
N THR A 15 -32.28 42.93 -20.69
CA THR A 15 -33.44 42.89 -19.77
C THR A 15 -33.40 41.76 -18.74
N ALA A 16 -32.38 40.90 -18.77
CA ALA A 16 -32.22 39.83 -17.79
C ALA A 16 -31.96 40.40 -16.38
N LYS A 17 -32.86 40.10 -15.43
CA LYS A 17 -32.62 40.41 -14.01
C LYS A 17 -31.53 39.49 -13.48
N PHE A 18 -30.37 40.08 -13.18
CA PHE A 18 -29.25 39.37 -12.58
C PHE A 18 -29.62 38.86 -11.18
N GLY A 19 -29.49 37.55 -10.94
CA GLY A 19 -29.43 37.01 -9.59
C GLY A 19 -28.13 37.41 -8.91
N LYS A 20 -28.07 37.35 -7.57
CA LYS A 20 -26.80 37.59 -6.85
C LYS A 20 -25.76 36.57 -7.30
N VAL A 21 -24.56 37.03 -7.63
CA VAL A 21 -23.44 36.17 -8.07
C VAL A 21 -22.62 35.76 -6.84
N HIS A 22 -22.54 34.45 -6.60
CA HIS A 22 -21.79 33.90 -5.47
C HIS A 22 -20.37 33.57 -5.89
N ILE A 23 -19.40 34.27 -5.31
CA ILE A 23 -17.98 34.13 -5.63
C ILE A 23 -17.28 33.51 -4.42
N ILE A 24 -16.64 32.36 -4.61
CA ILE A 24 -15.84 31.67 -3.59
C ILE A 24 -14.38 31.95 -3.89
N HIS A 25 -13.67 32.46 -2.89
CA HIS A 25 -12.30 32.94 -3.05
C HIS A 25 -11.54 32.84 -1.74
N THR A 26 -10.21 32.84 -1.83
CA THR A 26 -9.34 32.86 -0.64
C THR A 26 -9.22 34.27 -0.07
N SER A 27 -8.86 34.41 1.21
CA SER A 27 -8.57 35.72 1.83
C SER A 27 -7.45 36.52 1.12
N GLN A 28 -6.53 35.83 0.46
CA GLN A 28 -5.50 36.45 -0.37
C GLN A 28 -6.07 36.97 -1.70
N SER A 29 -7.00 36.22 -2.29
CA SER A 29 -7.69 36.61 -3.52
C SER A 29 -8.61 37.81 -3.27
N ILE A 30 -9.35 37.85 -2.15
CA ILE A 30 -10.16 39.04 -1.80
C ILE A 30 -9.31 40.27 -1.55
N ALA A 31 -8.15 40.16 -0.89
CA ALA A 31 -7.31 41.32 -0.61
C ALA A 31 -6.84 42.01 -1.91
N VAL A 32 -6.52 41.21 -2.95
CA VAL A 32 -6.19 41.72 -4.29
C VAL A 32 -7.42 42.31 -4.98
N LEU A 33 -8.62 41.78 -4.74
CA LEU A 33 -9.88 42.28 -5.29
C LEU A 33 -10.41 43.55 -4.58
N ASP A 34 -10.17 43.70 -3.27
CA ASP A 34 -10.62 44.85 -2.47
C ASP A 34 -9.83 46.11 -2.82
N GLU A 35 -8.56 46.00 -3.20
CA GLU A 35 -7.80 47.10 -3.80
C GLU A 35 -8.43 47.57 -5.15
N TRP A 36 -9.16 46.71 -5.85
CA TRP A 36 -9.82 47.02 -7.12
C TRP A 36 -11.24 47.59 -7.00
N LEU A 37 -11.96 47.22 -5.94
CA LEU A 37 -13.37 47.58 -5.73
C LEU A 37 -13.61 49.08 -5.51
N TYR A 38 -12.57 49.93 -5.50
CA TYR A 38 -12.72 51.39 -5.47
C TYR A 38 -13.06 52.03 -6.82
N GLY A 39 -13.08 51.28 -7.93
CA GLY A 39 -13.58 51.76 -9.22
C GLY A 39 -15.10 51.64 -9.38
N GLU A 40 -15.91 52.37 -8.59
CA GLU A 40 -17.38 52.36 -8.75
C GLU A 40 -17.85 52.71 -10.17
N GLU A 41 -17.09 53.52 -10.89
CA GLU A 41 -17.42 53.98 -12.24
C GLU A 41 -17.40 52.84 -13.27
N TRP A 42 -16.53 51.86 -13.10
CA TRP A 42 -16.43 50.72 -14.01
C TRP A 42 -17.57 49.70 -13.82
N LEU A 43 -17.95 49.39 -12.58
CA LEU A 43 -19.12 48.54 -12.33
C LEU A 43 -20.40 49.19 -12.87
N LYS A 44 -20.53 50.52 -12.72
CA LYS A 44 -21.64 51.29 -13.28
C LYS A 44 -21.65 51.29 -14.81
N SER A 45 -20.49 51.35 -15.48
CA SER A 45 -20.41 51.27 -16.95
C SER A 45 -20.87 49.91 -17.48
N LEU A 46 -20.67 48.86 -16.68
CA LEU A 46 -21.23 47.53 -16.87
C LEU A 46 -22.58 47.35 -16.17
N GLY A 47 -23.33 48.41 -15.82
CA GLY A 47 -24.67 48.34 -15.23
C GLY A 47 -24.85 47.38 -14.04
N LEU A 48 -23.83 47.26 -13.19
CA LEU A 48 -23.79 46.39 -12.01
C LEU A 48 -23.44 47.21 -10.77
N CYS A 49 -23.82 46.68 -9.60
CA CYS A 49 -23.57 47.26 -8.28
C CYS A 49 -22.82 46.27 -7.39
N LYS A 50 -22.09 46.77 -6.37
CA LYS A 50 -21.40 45.91 -5.39
C LYS A 50 -22.35 44.94 -4.68
N SER A 51 -23.61 45.35 -4.49
CA SER A 51 -24.67 44.54 -3.88
C SER A 51 -25.10 43.32 -4.69
N ASP A 52 -24.69 43.26 -5.97
CA ASP A 52 -25.00 42.13 -6.86
C ASP A 52 -24.06 40.94 -6.62
N PHE A 53 -23.02 41.12 -5.79
CA PHE A 53 -22.03 40.11 -5.48
C PHE A 53 -22.13 39.65 -4.03
N VAL A 54 -22.01 38.33 -3.83
CA VAL A 54 -21.88 37.70 -2.52
C VAL A 54 -20.53 37.01 -2.47
N HIS A 55 -19.67 37.52 -1.61
CA HIS A 55 -18.29 37.07 -1.44
C HIS A 55 -18.20 36.05 -0.31
N HIS A 56 -17.80 34.83 -0.64
CA HIS A 56 -17.52 33.75 0.31
C HIS A 56 -16.01 33.62 0.46
N VAL A 57 -15.47 34.18 1.53
CA VAL A 57 -14.04 34.18 1.81
C VAL A 57 -13.66 32.92 2.58
N VAL A 58 -12.73 32.17 2.03
CA VAL A 58 -12.12 31.01 2.66
C VAL A 58 -10.78 31.42 3.28
N GLU A 59 -10.71 31.41 4.60
CA GLU A 59 -9.49 31.64 5.37
C GLU A 59 -8.78 30.32 5.67
N MET A 60 -7.45 30.34 5.73
CA MET A 60 -6.67 29.22 6.24
C MET A 60 -5.92 29.68 7.48
N SER A 61 -6.12 28.98 8.60
CA SER A 61 -5.26 29.14 9.77
C SER A 61 -3.80 28.72 9.46
N ALA A 62 -2.86 29.20 10.28
CA ALA A 62 -1.45 28.83 10.17
C ALA A 62 -1.18 27.37 10.60
N ASP A 63 -2.16 26.71 11.21
CA ASP A 63 -2.06 25.37 11.77
C ASP A 63 -2.36 24.30 10.71
N LEU A 64 -1.36 23.45 10.41
CA LEU A 64 -1.40 22.47 9.32
C LEU A 64 -2.55 21.46 9.43
N ASP A 65 -2.98 21.11 10.64
CA ASP A 65 -3.95 20.03 10.87
C ASP A 65 -5.41 20.47 10.69
N ARG A 66 -5.72 21.76 10.87
CA ARG A 66 -7.08 22.31 10.73
C ARG A 66 -7.36 22.96 9.38
N ARG A 67 -6.30 23.13 8.60
CA ARG A 67 -6.27 23.87 7.34
C ARG A 67 -7.22 23.34 6.26
N LEU A 68 -7.35 22.02 6.11
CA LEU A 68 -8.19 21.46 5.06
C LEU A 68 -9.67 21.43 5.48
N ASP A 69 -9.94 21.13 6.75
CA ASP A 69 -11.29 21.08 7.31
C ASP A 69 -11.98 22.46 7.28
N GLU A 70 -11.23 23.54 7.54
CA GLU A 70 -11.72 24.92 7.45
C GLU A 70 -12.09 25.30 6.00
N VAL A 71 -11.25 24.91 5.03
CA VAL A 71 -11.51 25.15 3.59
C VAL A 71 -12.72 24.34 3.12
N ILE A 72 -12.79 23.06 3.49
CA ILE A 72 -13.94 22.19 3.19
C ILE A 72 -15.20 22.75 3.82
N GLY A 73 -15.16 23.15 5.10
CA GLY A 73 -16.28 23.72 5.82
C GLY A 73 -16.79 25.02 5.20
N GLY A 74 -15.89 25.93 4.80
CA GLY A 74 -16.25 27.19 4.13
C GLY A 74 -16.89 26.96 2.76
N VAL A 75 -16.32 26.07 1.95
CA VAL A 75 -16.86 25.70 0.63
C VAL A 75 -18.21 24.98 0.78
N ALA A 76 -18.32 24.03 1.73
CA ALA A 76 -19.56 23.33 2.02
C ALA A 76 -20.66 24.28 2.51
N SER A 77 -20.33 25.28 3.33
CA SER A 77 -21.29 26.31 3.76
C SER A 77 -21.80 27.15 2.58
N ALA A 78 -20.92 27.51 1.65
CA ALA A 78 -21.28 28.30 0.47
C ALA A 78 -22.21 27.51 -0.48
N ILE A 79 -21.93 26.23 -0.69
CA ILE A 79 -22.67 25.33 -1.59
C ILE A 79 -23.93 24.77 -0.94
N ASN A 80 -23.98 24.52 0.37
CA ASN A 80 -25.20 24.01 1.01
C ASN A 80 -26.39 24.98 0.88
N SER A 81 -26.14 26.24 0.56
CA SER A 81 -27.16 27.27 0.38
C SER A 81 -27.50 27.57 -1.08
N HIS A 82 -26.74 27.05 -2.07
CA HIS A 82 -26.87 27.42 -3.50
C HIS A 82 -26.50 26.24 -4.42
N ARG A 83 -26.94 26.26 -5.67
CA ARG A 83 -26.54 25.18 -6.60
C ARG A 83 -25.08 25.38 -6.99
N VAL A 84 -24.34 24.29 -7.20
CA VAL A 84 -22.90 24.33 -7.53
C VAL A 84 -22.65 25.09 -8.84
N GLU A 85 -23.59 25.01 -9.78
CA GLU A 85 -23.55 25.69 -11.07
C GLU A 85 -23.69 27.22 -10.94
N GLU A 86 -24.22 27.71 -9.82
CA GLU A 86 -24.40 29.13 -9.52
C GLU A 86 -23.19 29.72 -8.77
N CYS A 87 -22.23 28.87 -8.37
CA CYS A 87 -21.04 29.26 -7.62
C CYS A 87 -19.83 29.44 -8.55
N TYR A 88 -19.10 30.55 -8.37
CA TYR A 88 -17.92 30.89 -9.15
C TYR A 88 -16.67 30.82 -8.28
N PHE A 89 -15.72 29.95 -8.62
CA PHE A 89 -14.46 29.79 -7.91
C PHE A 89 -13.38 30.67 -8.53
N ASP A 90 -12.84 31.58 -7.74
CA ASP A 90 -11.83 32.56 -8.17
C ASP A 90 -10.44 32.21 -7.61
N LEU A 91 -9.51 31.86 -8.50
CA LEU A 91 -8.13 31.48 -8.19
C LEU A 91 -7.10 32.60 -8.45
N THR A 92 -7.55 33.82 -8.76
CA THR A 92 -6.73 34.96 -9.19
C THR A 92 -5.55 35.30 -8.25
N GLY A 93 -4.31 35.30 -8.77
CA GLY A 93 -3.10 35.86 -8.13
C GLY A 93 -2.07 34.88 -7.52
N GLY A 94 -1.23 34.21 -8.32
CA GLY A 94 -0.13 33.36 -7.83
C GLY A 94 -0.51 31.96 -7.32
N ILE A 95 0.48 31.08 -7.17
CA ILE A 95 0.35 29.66 -6.79
C ILE A 95 0.53 29.52 -5.27
N THR A 96 -0.57 29.59 -4.50
CA THR A 96 -0.58 29.29 -3.06
C THR A 96 -1.32 27.98 -2.78
N LEU A 97 -0.93 27.27 -1.71
CA LEU A 97 -1.54 25.99 -1.30
C LEU A 97 -3.07 26.07 -1.17
N SER A 98 -3.59 27.20 -0.68
CA SER A 98 -5.02 27.46 -0.53
C SER A 98 -5.78 27.46 -1.84
N LYS A 99 -5.14 27.92 -2.93
CA LYS A 99 -5.73 27.93 -4.27
C LYS A 99 -5.72 26.57 -4.91
N VAL A 100 -4.67 25.79 -4.65
CA VAL A 100 -4.62 24.38 -5.06
C VAL A 100 -5.73 23.60 -4.35
N ALA A 101 -5.90 23.79 -3.04
CA ALA A 101 -6.99 23.18 -2.28
C ALA A 101 -8.38 23.61 -2.80
N LEU A 102 -8.57 24.92 -3.05
CA LEU A 102 -9.83 25.44 -3.58
C LEU A 102 -10.12 24.91 -4.99
N ALA A 103 -9.10 24.79 -5.85
CA ALA A 103 -9.22 24.19 -7.18
C ALA A 103 -9.57 22.69 -7.10
N ILE A 104 -8.95 21.94 -6.19
CA ILE A 104 -9.28 20.53 -5.91
C ILE A 104 -10.74 20.40 -5.41
N LEU A 105 -11.20 21.29 -4.54
CA LEU A 105 -12.57 21.22 -4.03
C LEU A 105 -13.59 21.60 -5.08
N ALA A 106 -13.36 22.69 -5.84
CA ALA A 106 -14.18 23.06 -6.99
C ALA A 106 -14.27 21.93 -8.01
N PHE A 107 -13.15 21.22 -8.20
CA PHE A 107 -13.07 20.01 -9.00
C PHE A 107 -13.95 18.88 -8.45
N LEU A 108 -13.77 18.48 -7.18
CA LEU A 108 -14.48 17.34 -6.57
C LEU A 108 -16.00 17.50 -6.53
N ILE A 109 -16.49 18.73 -6.41
CA ILE A 109 -17.93 19.03 -6.42
C ILE A 109 -18.49 19.20 -7.84
N GLY A 110 -17.65 19.11 -8.87
CA GLY A 110 -18.04 19.29 -10.27
C GLY A 110 -18.42 20.72 -10.63
N ALA A 111 -17.77 21.73 -10.02
CA ALA A 111 -18.08 23.13 -10.31
C ALA A 111 -17.67 23.51 -11.74
N PRO A 112 -18.61 23.96 -12.59
CA PRO A 112 -18.31 24.31 -13.98
C PRO A 112 -17.56 25.66 -14.10
N ASN A 113 -17.61 26.47 -13.05
CA ASN A 113 -17.25 27.89 -13.07
C ASN A 113 -15.97 28.16 -12.25
N VAL A 114 -14.81 27.72 -12.76
CA VAL A 114 -13.50 27.95 -12.11
C VAL A 114 -12.61 28.84 -12.98
N TYR A 115 -12.08 29.93 -12.41
CA TYR A 115 -11.38 30.98 -13.15
C TYR A 115 -10.01 31.30 -12.58
N THR A 116 -9.06 31.58 -13.46
CA THR A 116 -7.73 32.15 -13.15
C THR A 116 -7.53 33.47 -13.88
N LEU A 117 -6.54 34.25 -13.45
CA LEU A 117 -6.10 35.47 -14.10
C LEU A 117 -4.73 35.25 -14.74
N GLU A 118 -4.66 35.42 -16.06
CA GLU A 118 -3.42 35.43 -16.82
C GLU A 118 -3.01 36.86 -17.14
N VAL A 119 -1.74 37.16 -16.90
CA VAL A 119 -1.10 38.44 -17.22
C VAL A 119 0.06 38.12 -18.16
N ASP A 120 0.03 38.68 -19.37
CA ASP A 120 1.13 38.49 -20.31
C ASP A 120 2.29 39.44 -19.98
N LEU A 121 3.29 38.92 -19.29
CA LEU A 121 4.49 39.65 -18.87
C LEU A 121 5.67 39.47 -19.84
N SER A 122 5.41 39.04 -21.08
CA SER A 122 6.44 38.68 -22.07
C SER A 122 7.48 39.78 -22.32
N ASP A 123 7.08 41.06 -22.23
CA ASP A 123 7.95 42.19 -22.55
C ASP A 123 8.75 42.78 -21.37
N ASP A 124 8.41 42.49 -20.10
CA ASP A 124 9.16 43.04 -18.95
C ASP A 124 8.86 42.32 -17.62
N ARG A 125 9.87 41.64 -17.05
CA ARG A 125 9.74 40.90 -15.78
C ARG A 125 9.60 41.80 -14.56
N ASP A 126 10.01 43.06 -14.62
CA ASP A 126 9.88 43.98 -13.49
C ASP A 126 8.41 44.40 -13.27
N LYS A 127 7.58 44.29 -14.31
CA LYS A 127 6.12 44.50 -14.23
C LYS A 127 5.39 43.40 -13.45
N ALA A 128 6.05 42.27 -13.14
CA ALA A 128 5.47 41.21 -12.30
C ALA A 128 5.11 41.67 -10.88
N LYS A 129 5.71 42.77 -10.42
CA LYS A 129 5.46 43.39 -9.09
C LYS A 129 4.42 44.49 -9.16
N TRP A 130 3.99 44.88 -10.35
CA TRP A 130 3.03 45.95 -10.53
C TRP A 130 1.65 45.45 -10.15
N ASN A 131 0.84 46.33 -9.56
CA ASN A 131 -0.57 46.04 -9.39
C ASN A 131 -1.24 45.99 -10.78
N LEU A 132 -2.44 45.42 -10.84
CA LEU A 132 -3.09 45.21 -12.12
C LEU A 132 -3.56 46.49 -12.82
N HIS A 133 -3.82 47.54 -12.04
CA HIS A 133 -4.18 48.85 -12.56
C HIS A 133 -3.01 49.41 -13.39
N ASP A 134 -1.80 49.36 -12.86
CA ASP A 134 -0.59 49.83 -13.53
C ASP A 134 -0.26 48.96 -14.76
N LEU A 135 -0.51 47.66 -14.68
CA LEU A 135 -0.40 46.74 -15.83
C LEU A 135 -1.36 47.14 -16.96
N ARG A 136 -2.65 47.36 -16.65
CA ARG A 136 -3.66 47.77 -17.64
C ARG A 136 -3.39 49.17 -18.20
N ALA A 137 -2.99 50.12 -17.35
CA ALA A 137 -2.63 51.47 -17.78
C ALA A 137 -1.41 51.47 -18.72
N ALA A 138 -0.48 50.53 -18.52
CA ALA A 138 0.65 50.29 -19.40
C ALA A 138 0.30 49.45 -20.65
N GLY A 139 -0.98 49.13 -20.87
CA GLY A 139 -1.45 48.34 -22.01
C GLY A 139 -1.07 46.86 -21.96
N VAL A 140 -0.67 46.33 -20.80
CA VAL A 140 -0.34 44.92 -20.64
C VAL A 140 -1.63 44.09 -20.77
N PRO A 141 -1.66 43.08 -21.66
CA PRO A 141 -2.81 42.19 -21.78
C PRO A 141 -3.06 41.44 -20.48
N VAL A 142 -4.26 41.60 -19.94
CA VAL A 142 -4.73 40.86 -18.78
C VAL A 142 -6.02 40.15 -19.16
N ALA A 143 -6.01 38.82 -19.08
CA ALA A 143 -7.14 37.98 -19.46
C ALA A 143 -7.53 37.07 -18.31
N TYR A 144 -8.83 36.98 -18.04
CA TYR A 144 -9.35 35.93 -17.17
C TYR A 144 -9.67 34.70 -18.01
N GLN A 145 -9.16 33.55 -17.60
CA GLN A 145 -9.37 32.30 -18.30
C GLN A 145 -10.17 31.33 -17.41
N GLN A 146 -11.25 30.80 -17.98
CA GLN A 146 -11.93 29.65 -17.38
C GLN A 146 -11.02 28.43 -17.54
N ILE A 147 -10.80 27.71 -16.44
CA ILE A 147 -10.05 26.47 -16.47
C ILE A 147 -10.96 25.40 -17.09
N ALA A 148 -10.80 25.18 -18.40
CA ALA A 148 -11.45 24.09 -19.13
C ALA A 148 -10.69 22.77 -18.91
N GLY A 149 -11.39 21.64 -18.90
CA GLY A 149 -10.76 20.33 -18.77
C GLY A 149 -10.42 19.93 -17.34
N LEU A 150 -11.23 20.34 -16.36
CA LEU A 150 -11.12 19.92 -14.96
C LEU A 150 -11.15 18.39 -14.83
N GLU A 151 -11.85 17.67 -15.72
CA GLU A 151 -11.80 16.20 -15.85
C GLU A 151 -10.40 15.63 -16.19
N ARG A 152 -9.43 16.44 -16.63
CA ARG A 152 -8.01 16.04 -16.75
C ARG A 152 -7.22 16.29 -15.46
N PHE A 153 -7.72 17.17 -14.59
CA PHE A 153 -7.21 17.39 -13.25
C PHE A 153 -7.44 16.18 -12.35
N ASP A 154 -8.50 15.38 -12.59
CA ASP A 154 -8.68 14.03 -12.04
C ASP A 154 -7.41 13.21 -12.14
N ILE A 155 -6.90 13.09 -13.37
CA ILE A 155 -5.75 12.26 -13.70
C ILE A 155 -4.49 12.83 -13.03
N PHE A 156 -4.36 14.16 -12.96
CA PHE A 156 -3.21 14.83 -12.35
C PHE A 156 -3.19 14.76 -10.80
N GLY A 157 -4.32 15.00 -10.16
CA GLY A 157 -4.49 14.99 -8.70
C GLY A 157 -4.42 13.58 -8.12
N LEU A 158 -5.11 12.62 -8.74
CA LEU A 158 -5.10 11.21 -8.36
C LEU A 158 -3.73 10.55 -8.60
N SER A 159 -2.97 11.01 -9.61
CA SER A 159 -1.65 10.43 -9.92
C SER A 159 -0.49 11.06 -9.14
N ASN A 160 -0.56 12.34 -8.75
CA ASN A 160 0.61 13.02 -8.17
C ASN A 160 0.56 13.15 -6.65
N LEU A 161 -0.42 13.85 -6.07
CA LEU A 161 -0.36 14.17 -4.63
C LEU A 161 -0.72 12.94 -3.78
N THR A 162 -1.80 12.25 -4.14
CA THR A 162 -2.24 11.02 -3.45
C THR A 162 -1.28 9.87 -3.65
N THR A 163 -0.61 9.77 -4.80
CA THR A 163 0.37 8.69 -5.01
C THR A 163 1.68 9.00 -4.31
N VAL A 164 2.18 10.24 -4.34
CA VAL A 164 3.40 10.61 -3.60
C VAL A 164 3.21 10.41 -2.10
N ASP A 165 2.09 10.89 -1.54
CA ASP A 165 1.80 10.75 -0.11
C ASP A 165 1.57 9.28 0.29
N ARG A 166 0.81 8.53 -0.52
CA ARG A 166 0.61 7.08 -0.30
C ARG A 166 1.91 6.29 -0.43
N VAL A 167 2.80 6.67 -1.35
CA VAL A 167 4.11 6.02 -1.50
C VAL A 167 4.99 6.34 -0.30
N ALA A 168 5.09 7.59 0.11
CA ALA A 168 5.87 8.01 1.27
C ALA A 168 5.40 7.29 2.54
N SER A 169 4.09 7.32 2.83
CA SER A 169 3.49 6.62 3.98
C SER A 169 3.79 5.11 3.96
N ARG A 170 3.68 4.44 2.81
CA ARG A 170 3.98 3.01 2.70
C ARG A 170 5.46 2.68 2.87
N LEU A 171 6.35 3.56 2.43
CA LEU A 171 7.78 3.41 2.64
C LEU A 171 8.15 3.63 4.11
N ASP A 172 7.51 4.58 4.79
CA ASP A 172 7.69 4.78 6.23
C ASP A 172 7.12 3.62 7.06
N GLU A 173 6.00 3.03 6.66
CA GLU A 173 5.48 1.79 7.24
C GLU A 173 6.47 0.64 7.08
N LEU A 174 7.04 0.46 5.88
CA LEU A 174 8.04 -0.57 5.61
C LEU A 174 9.31 -0.33 6.44
N ARG A 175 9.81 0.91 6.48
CA ARG A 175 10.95 1.31 7.31
C ARG A 175 10.70 0.94 8.77
N SER A 176 9.53 1.29 9.29
CA SER A 176 9.14 1.03 10.68
C SER A 176 8.96 -0.46 10.97
N ALA A 177 8.50 -1.26 9.99
CA ALA A 177 8.42 -2.71 10.11
C ALA A 177 9.82 -3.33 10.17
N LEU A 178 10.68 -3.02 9.20
CA LEU A 178 12.03 -3.56 9.13
C LEU A 178 12.90 -3.09 10.30
N GLY A 179 12.87 -1.82 10.67
CA GLY A 179 13.63 -1.29 11.81
C GLY A 179 13.24 -1.90 13.16
N ARG A 180 11.97 -2.35 13.30
CA ARG A 180 11.55 -3.13 14.49
C ARG A 180 12.08 -4.57 14.45
N SER A 181 12.11 -5.18 13.28
CA SER A 181 12.54 -6.57 13.12
C SER A 181 14.07 -6.73 13.15
N ILE A 182 14.82 -5.83 12.52
CA ILE A 182 16.29 -5.92 12.35
C ILE A 182 16.98 -4.59 12.70
N PRO A 183 16.91 -4.14 13.97
CA PRO A 183 17.40 -2.82 14.39
C PRO A 183 18.91 -2.60 14.20
N GLN A 184 19.69 -3.66 13.96
CA GLN A 184 21.13 -3.58 13.75
C GLN A 184 21.52 -3.25 12.30
N ARG A 185 20.56 -3.25 11.34
CA ARG A 185 20.79 -3.08 9.90
C ARG A 185 20.15 -1.80 9.32
N ASP A 186 20.13 -0.72 10.09
CA ASP A 186 19.49 0.55 9.71
C ASP A 186 20.02 1.10 8.37
N SER A 187 21.31 0.97 8.09
CA SER A 187 21.91 1.44 6.83
C SER A 187 21.37 0.70 5.60
N GLU A 188 21.22 -0.62 5.70
CA GLU A 188 20.73 -1.50 4.65
C GLU A 188 19.22 -1.32 4.45
N VAL A 189 18.48 -1.09 5.53
CA VAL A 189 17.07 -0.71 5.48
C VAL A 189 16.91 0.63 4.77
N GLU A 190 17.69 1.66 5.12
CA GLU A 190 17.63 2.95 4.41
C GLU A 190 18.03 2.84 2.95
N HIS A 191 18.99 1.97 2.62
CA HIS A 191 19.35 1.69 1.23
C HIS A 191 18.19 1.09 0.43
N LEU A 192 17.51 0.08 0.99
CA LEU A 192 16.30 -0.52 0.42
C LEU A 192 15.19 0.53 0.19
N ILE A 193 14.91 1.34 1.21
CA ILE A 193 13.88 2.40 1.15
C ILE A 193 14.24 3.44 0.07
N SER A 194 15.52 3.85 0.00
CA SER A 194 16.00 4.76 -1.03
C SER A 194 15.81 4.20 -2.44
N LEU A 195 16.13 2.91 -2.67
CA LEU A 195 15.96 2.27 -3.97
C LEU A 195 14.48 2.20 -4.40
N LEU A 196 13.58 1.85 -3.49
CA LEU A 196 12.14 1.90 -3.75
C LEU A 196 11.65 3.31 -4.04
N GLY A 197 12.12 4.30 -3.29
CA GLY A 197 11.80 5.71 -3.51
C GLY A 197 12.22 6.18 -4.90
N LEU A 198 13.41 5.78 -5.37
CA LEU A 198 13.88 6.07 -6.73
C LEU A 198 13.01 5.39 -7.80
N ALA A 199 12.63 4.12 -7.60
CA ALA A 199 11.77 3.40 -8.54
C ALA A 199 10.38 4.04 -8.66
N GLU A 200 9.78 4.43 -7.53
CA GLU A 200 8.49 5.12 -7.48
C GLU A 200 8.54 6.51 -8.09
N LYS A 201 9.60 7.28 -7.82
CA LYS A 201 9.81 8.58 -8.44
C LYS A 201 9.92 8.46 -9.96
N ALA A 202 10.72 7.51 -10.45
CA ALA A 202 10.86 7.25 -11.89
C ALA A 202 9.51 6.84 -12.52
N ARG A 203 8.69 6.08 -11.78
CA ARG A 203 7.34 5.67 -12.22
C ARG A 203 6.38 6.86 -12.30
N LEU A 204 6.38 7.72 -11.30
CA LEU A 204 5.56 8.94 -11.29
C LEU A 204 5.94 9.88 -12.43
N GLU A 205 7.23 10.07 -12.69
CA GLU A 205 7.72 10.86 -13.81
C GLU A 205 7.35 10.26 -15.18
N GLN A 206 7.29 8.93 -15.29
CA GLN A 206 6.82 8.21 -16.47
C GLN A 206 5.31 8.42 -16.68
N THR A 207 4.50 8.26 -15.63
CA THR A 207 3.05 8.52 -15.67
C THR A 207 2.75 9.96 -16.06
N ARG A 208 3.48 10.94 -15.49
CA ARG A 208 3.35 12.36 -15.84
C ARG A 208 3.61 12.63 -17.33
N ARG A 209 4.61 11.96 -17.92
CA ARG A 209 4.94 12.10 -19.34
C ARG A 209 3.86 11.54 -20.26
N SER A 210 3.35 10.36 -19.92
CA SER A 210 2.21 9.73 -20.63
C SER A 210 0.99 10.66 -20.64
N ILE A 211 0.65 11.27 -19.50
CA ILE A 211 -0.47 12.21 -19.38
C ILE A 211 -0.23 13.50 -20.21
N SER A 212 1.01 13.99 -20.26
CA SER A 212 1.36 15.19 -21.03
C SER A 212 1.40 14.98 -22.56
N GLY A 213 1.16 13.75 -23.04
CA GLY A 213 1.21 13.42 -24.48
C GLY A 213 2.62 13.42 -25.07
N SER A 214 3.66 13.31 -24.24
CA SER A 214 5.05 13.24 -24.69
C SER A 214 5.34 11.86 -25.30
N SER A 215 5.50 11.81 -26.63
CA SER A 215 5.68 10.58 -27.42
C SER A 215 7.14 10.33 -27.83
N ASP A 216 8.07 10.39 -26.88
CA ASP A 216 9.48 10.03 -27.17
C ASP A 216 9.79 8.61 -26.68
N GLU A 217 9.87 7.66 -27.62
CA GLU A 217 10.11 6.24 -27.34
C GLU A 217 11.42 6.01 -26.59
N HIS A 218 12.46 6.80 -26.86
CA HIS A 218 13.75 6.66 -26.19
C HIS A 218 13.66 7.09 -24.73
N LEU A 219 12.93 8.16 -24.44
CA LEU A 219 12.68 8.62 -23.08
C LEU A 219 11.79 7.64 -22.29
N GLU A 220 10.78 7.05 -22.93
CA GLU A 220 9.91 6.06 -22.30
C GLU A 220 10.63 4.76 -21.98
N ARG A 221 11.51 4.35 -22.90
CA ARG A 221 12.45 3.25 -22.72
C ARG A 221 13.40 3.50 -21.55
N ALA A 222 14.04 4.67 -21.49
CA ALA A 222 14.93 5.03 -20.40
C ALA A 222 14.20 5.04 -19.04
N ALA A 223 12.97 5.57 -19.01
CA ALA A 223 12.13 5.57 -17.82
C ALA A 223 11.80 4.15 -17.35
N THR A 224 11.33 3.30 -18.27
CA THR A 224 11.01 1.90 -17.97
C THR A 224 12.22 1.15 -17.43
N ARG A 225 13.41 1.38 -18.02
CA ARG A 225 14.67 0.80 -17.52
C ARG A 225 15.00 1.29 -16.12
N SER A 226 14.83 2.57 -15.84
CA SER A 226 15.09 3.13 -14.50
C SER A 226 14.15 2.54 -13.46
N VAL A 227 12.84 2.47 -13.75
CA VAL A 227 11.84 1.85 -12.86
C VAL A 227 12.21 0.40 -12.56
N LEU A 228 12.50 -0.40 -13.60
CA LEU A 228 12.84 -1.81 -13.44
C LEU A 228 14.20 -2.01 -12.75
N PHE A 229 15.21 -1.18 -13.05
CA PHE A 229 16.51 -1.28 -12.42
C PHE A 229 16.42 -1.04 -10.91
N HIS A 230 15.80 0.07 -10.50
CA HIS A 230 15.66 0.41 -9.09
C HIS A 230 14.73 -0.55 -8.33
N SER A 231 13.65 -1.00 -8.95
CA SER A 231 12.75 -1.97 -8.30
C SER A 231 13.41 -3.34 -8.11
N MET A 232 14.21 -3.80 -9.08
CA MET A 232 14.97 -5.05 -8.94
C MET A 232 16.12 -4.90 -7.95
N ALA A 233 16.80 -3.75 -7.91
CA ALA A 233 17.83 -3.47 -6.90
C ALA A 233 17.23 -3.46 -5.49
N ALA A 234 16.02 -2.92 -5.32
CA ALA A 234 15.31 -2.99 -4.05
C ALA A 234 14.94 -4.45 -3.68
N ALA A 235 14.46 -5.23 -4.65
CA ALA A 235 14.22 -6.65 -4.42
C ALA A 235 15.52 -7.42 -4.10
N GLU A 236 16.68 -6.97 -4.58
CA GLU A 236 17.98 -7.51 -4.20
C GLU A 236 18.37 -7.11 -2.78
N ALA A 237 18.21 -5.84 -2.43
CA ALA A 237 18.53 -5.32 -1.10
C ALA A 237 17.74 -6.03 0.01
N VAL A 238 16.46 -6.36 -0.20
CA VAL A 238 15.70 -7.14 0.79
C VAL A 238 16.21 -8.59 0.91
N VAL A 239 16.77 -9.16 -0.16
CA VAL A 239 17.40 -10.49 -0.10
C VAL A 239 18.72 -10.41 0.65
N ASP A 240 19.50 -9.35 0.44
CA ASP A 240 20.74 -9.09 1.17
C ASP A 240 20.51 -8.86 2.66
N LEU A 241 19.35 -8.30 3.05
CA LEU A 241 18.91 -8.24 4.44
C LEU A 241 18.66 -9.62 5.06
N VAL A 242 18.31 -10.63 4.24
CA VAL A 242 17.92 -11.99 4.69
C VAL A 242 19.04 -13.02 4.51
N VAL A 243 19.99 -12.76 3.63
CA VAL A 243 21.08 -13.69 3.32
C VAL A 243 22.39 -12.98 3.59
N ASP A 244 22.86 -13.13 4.83
CA ASP A 244 24.11 -12.50 5.25
C ASP A 244 25.32 -13.03 4.47
N ASP A 245 26.26 -12.12 4.17
CA ASP A 245 27.61 -12.40 3.67
C ASP A 245 27.73 -12.92 2.22
N MET A 246 27.40 -12.08 1.23
CA MET A 246 27.36 -12.52 -0.19
C MET A 246 28.00 -11.58 -1.24
N GLY A 247 28.89 -10.66 -0.87
CA GLY A 247 29.77 -9.93 -1.82
C GLY A 247 29.14 -9.49 -3.18
N ASP A 248 29.94 -9.50 -4.25
CA ASP A 248 29.58 -9.04 -5.62
C ASP A 248 28.71 -10.02 -6.44
N GLN A 249 27.91 -10.90 -5.80
CA GLN A 249 27.09 -11.85 -6.56
C GLN A 249 25.82 -11.19 -7.12
N GLY A 250 25.50 -11.45 -8.40
CA GLY A 250 24.27 -10.91 -9.00
C GLY A 250 22.98 -11.54 -8.45
N LEU A 251 21.87 -10.79 -8.51
CA LEU A 251 20.51 -11.20 -8.08
C LEU A 251 20.12 -12.65 -8.38
N GLY A 252 20.49 -13.20 -9.55
CA GLY A 252 20.17 -14.59 -9.90
C GLY A 252 20.77 -15.61 -8.94
N ASN A 253 22.01 -15.40 -8.51
CA ASN A 253 22.71 -16.26 -7.54
C ASN A 253 22.19 -16.04 -6.13
N LYS A 254 21.90 -14.79 -5.75
CA LYS A 254 21.27 -14.46 -4.46
C LYS A 254 19.88 -15.08 -4.33
N LEU A 255 19.05 -14.99 -5.37
CA LEU A 255 17.74 -15.66 -5.42
C LEU A 255 17.89 -17.19 -5.49
N ALA A 256 18.89 -17.73 -6.18
CA ALA A 256 19.17 -19.16 -6.17
C ALA A 256 19.62 -19.63 -4.78
N ARG A 257 20.33 -18.80 -4.03
CA ARG A 257 20.73 -19.07 -2.64
C ARG A 257 19.56 -18.92 -1.68
N LEU A 258 18.72 -17.89 -1.81
CA LEU A 258 17.47 -17.78 -1.06
C LEU A 258 16.59 -19.00 -1.33
N ARG A 259 16.51 -19.43 -2.60
CA ARG A 259 15.85 -20.68 -3.01
C ARG A 259 16.52 -21.90 -2.40
N SER A 260 17.85 -22.00 -2.41
CA SER A 260 18.60 -23.11 -1.81
C SER A 260 18.51 -23.13 -0.29
N ILE A 261 18.41 -21.98 0.36
CA ILE A 261 18.11 -21.85 1.79
C ILE A 261 16.67 -22.33 2.01
N ALA A 262 15.73 -21.96 1.15
CA ALA A 262 14.36 -22.46 1.18
C ALA A 262 14.18 -23.93 0.73
N ASP A 263 15.12 -24.51 -0.03
CA ASP A 263 15.08 -25.87 -0.60
C ASP A 263 15.84 -26.86 0.30
N ALA A 264 17.05 -26.49 0.75
CA ALA A 264 17.83 -27.26 1.73
C ALA A 264 17.32 -27.09 3.17
N ARG A 265 16.48 -26.08 3.43
CA ARG A 265 15.73 -25.87 4.67
C ARG A 265 14.27 -25.62 4.30
N SER A 266 13.53 -26.66 3.90
CA SER A 266 12.13 -26.65 3.38
C SER A 266 11.07 -26.13 4.36
N LEU A 267 11.38 -25.03 5.00
CA LEU A 267 10.92 -24.65 6.30
C LEU A 267 10.52 -23.16 6.26
N HIS A 268 9.93 -22.62 5.18
CA HIS A 268 9.29 -21.29 5.22
C HIS A 268 7.87 -21.26 4.63
N PRO A 269 6.99 -20.34 5.08
CA PRO A 269 5.64 -20.16 4.50
C PRO A 269 5.69 -19.76 3.02
N ILE A 270 6.83 -19.23 2.55
CA ILE A 270 7.12 -19.08 1.14
C ILE A 270 7.79 -20.37 0.65
N ASN A 271 7.00 -21.27 0.07
CA ASN A 271 7.54 -22.52 -0.47
C ASN A 271 8.48 -22.26 -1.66
N LEU A 272 9.37 -23.23 -1.93
CA LEU A 272 10.33 -23.17 -3.04
C LEU A 272 9.67 -22.83 -4.36
N LEU A 273 8.48 -23.39 -4.63
CA LEU A 273 7.73 -23.13 -5.86
C LEU A 273 7.34 -21.65 -5.99
N THR A 274 6.85 -21.03 -4.92
CA THR A 274 6.46 -19.61 -4.87
C THR A 274 7.69 -18.71 -5.01
N LEU A 275 8.76 -19.00 -4.27
CA LEU A 275 10.03 -18.28 -4.43
C LEU A 275 10.61 -18.48 -5.83
N ARG A 276 10.51 -19.67 -6.42
CA ARG A 276 10.96 -19.96 -7.79
C ARG A 276 10.16 -19.17 -8.80
N HIS A 277 8.83 -19.20 -8.73
CA HIS A 277 7.97 -18.44 -9.65
C HIS A 277 8.19 -16.94 -9.53
N LEU A 278 8.27 -16.39 -8.31
CA LEU A 278 8.56 -14.97 -8.11
C LEU A 278 9.97 -14.61 -8.57
N SER A 279 10.98 -15.42 -8.22
CA SER A 279 12.38 -15.19 -8.63
C SER A 279 12.56 -15.26 -10.14
N ASP A 280 11.98 -16.27 -10.79
CA ASP A 280 12.08 -16.45 -12.24
C ASP A 280 11.38 -15.31 -12.97
N LEU A 281 10.27 -14.81 -12.42
CA LEU A 281 9.53 -13.69 -13.00
C LEU A 281 10.26 -12.36 -12.80
N LEU A 282 10.87 -12.11 -11.63
CA LEU A 282 11.77 -10.97 -11.38
C LEU A 282 13.00 -11.01 -12.30
N LEU A 283 13.63 -12.18 -12.44
CA LEU A 283 14.78 -12.36 -13.34
C LEU A 283 14.39 -12.19 -14.81
N HIS A 284 13.23 -12.69 -15.22
CA HIS A 284 12.73 -12.52 -16.57
C HIS A 284 12.48 -11.03 -16.88
N LEU A 285 11.86 -10.29 -15.96
CA LEU A 285 11.65 -8.86 -16.10
C LEU A 285 12.96 -8.08 -16.13
N ARG A 286 13.92 -8.41 -15.26
CA ARG A 286 15.26 -7.80 -15.25
C ARG A 286 16.01 -8.06 -16.56
N ASN A 287 16.04 -9.32 -17.01
CA ASN A 287 16.75 -9.71 -18.22
C ASN A 287 16.08 -9.11 -19.46
N ARG A 288 14.74 -9.00 -19.47
CA ARG A 288 14.00 -8.28 -20.51
C ARG A 288 14.31 -6.79 -20.49
N ALA A 289 14.46 -6.16 -19.32
CA ALA A 289 14.86 -4.74 -19.21
C ALA A 289 16.28 -4.49 -19.75
N ALA A 290 17.20 -5.41 -19.48
CA ALA A 290 18.59 -5.35 -19.92
C ALA A 290 18.77 -5.68 -21.42
N HIS A 291 17.94 -6.58 -21.94
CA HIS A 291 18.05 -7.10 -23.31
C HIS A 291 16.67 -7.10 -23.99
N TRP A 292 16.24 -5.95 -24.52
CA TRP A 292 15.04 -5.90 -25.35
C TRP A 292 15.27 -6.63 -26.67
N SER A 293 14.65 -7.79 -26.84
CA SER A 293 14.49 -8.45 -28.12
C SER A 293 13.27 -7.90 -28.87
N SER A 294 13.45 -7.65 -30.17
CA SER A 294 12.48 -7.09 -31.11
C SER A 294 11.27 -8.03 -31.34
N PRO A 295 10.03 -7.53 -31.60
CA PRO A 295 9.66 -6.14 -31.88
C PRO A 295 9.58 -5.26 -30.63
N THR A 296 9.93 -4.00 -30.81
CA THR A 296 9.83 -2.96 -29.79
C THR A 296 8.38 -2.81 -29.34
N PRO A 297 8.07 -3.00 -28.04
CA PRO A 297 6.75 -2.74 -27.50
C PRO A 297 6.40 -1.26 -27.69
N ASP A 298 5.12 -0.96 -27.90
CA ASP A 298 4.64 0.42 -27.90
C ASP A 298 4.85 1.09 -26.52
N HIS A 299 4.70 2.40 -26.50
CA HIS A 299 4.86 3.24 -25.31
C HIS A 299 4.01 2.77 -24.12
N GLU A 300 2.76 2.41 -24.37
CA GLU A 300 1.84 1.95 -23.31
C GLU A 300 2.31 0.62 -22.72
N SER A 301 2.78 -0.30 -23.57
CA SER A 301 3.32 -1.60 -23.17
C SER A 301 4.59 -1.44 -22.32
N LEU A 302 5.46 -0.48 -22.65
CA LEU A 302 6.65 -0.15 -21.85
C LEU A 302 6.25 0.39 -20.47
N ALA A 303 5.30 1.31 -20.42
CA ALA A 303 4.76 1.84 -19.17
C ALA A 303 4.10 0.74 -18.32
N VAL A 304 3.29 -0.13 -18.92
CA VAL A 304 2.66 -1.26 -18.22
C VAL A 304 3.74 -2.20 -17.67
N GLN A 305 4.78 -2.51 -18.46
CA GLN A 305 5.86 -3.38 -18.03
C GLN A 305 6.63 -2.80 -16.83
N GLY A 306 6.95 -1.51 -16.83
CA GLY A 306 7.57 -0.84 -15.69
C GLY A 306 6.70 -0.90 -14.43
N GLY A 307 5.41 -0.62 -14.58
CA GLY A 307 4.44 -0.68 -13.47
C GLY A 307 4.27 -2.08 -12.90
N LEU A 308 4.22 -3.11 -13.75
CA LEU A 308 4.17 -4.51 -13.33
C LEU A 308 5.43 -4.90 -12.56
N GLY A 309 6.62 -4.56 -13.07
CA GLY A 309 7.88 -4.90 -12.41
C GLY A 309 8.04 -4.24 -11.04
N LEU A 310 7.63 -2.98 -10.90
CA LEU A 310 7.59 -2.32 -9.60
C LEU A 310 6.59 -2.99 -8.64
N SER A 311 5.38 -3.30 -9.11
CA SER A 311 4.36 -3.96 -8.28
C SER A 311 4.81 -5.33 -7.80
N LEU A 312 5.45 -6.12 -8.67
CA LEU A 312 6.00 -7.43 -8.33
C LEU A 312 7.15 -7.35 -7.33
N ALA A 313 8.07 -6.40 -7.51
CA ALA A 313 9.14 -6.16 -6.55
C ALA A 313 8.59 -5.79 -5.17
N LYS A 314 7.60 -4.90 -5.10
CA LYS A 314 6.93 -4.53 -3.84
C LYS A 314 6.25 -5.71 -3.18
N SER A 315 5.49 -6.51 -3.95
CA SER A 315 4.85 -7.72 -3.44
C SER A 315 5.87 -8.71 -2.87
N PHE A 316 7.01 -8.88 -3.56
CA PHE A 316 8.10 -9.71 -3.08
C PHE A 316 8.72 -9.17 -1.77
N ILE A 317 9.05 -7.88 -1.73
CA ILE A 317 9.63 -7.22 -0.54
C ILE A 317 8.67 -7.33 0.66
N TRP A 318 7.38 -7.08 0.46
CA TRP A 318 6.38 -7.22 1.52
C TRP A 318 6.25 -8.67 1.99
N LEU A 319 6.22 -9.62 1.06
CA LEU A 319 6.14 -11.05 1.39
C LEU A 319 7.33 -11.49 2.24
N VAL A 320 8.54 -11.09 1.85
CA VAL A 320 9.77 -11.37 2.59
C VAL A 320 9.75 -10.68 3.95
N THR A 321 9.38 -9.40 4.01
CA THR A 321 9.32 -8.61 5.25
C THR A 321 8.31 -9.16 6.24
N MET A 322 7.08 -9.51 5.81
CA MET A 322 6.06 -10.09 6.68
C MET A 322 6.44 -11.49 7.17
N SER A 323 7.29 -12.19 6.42
CA SER A 323 7.80 -13.48 6.85
C SER A 323 9.04 -13.34 7.74
N LEU A 324 9.63 -12.14 7.85
CA LEU A 324 10.95 -11.89 8.45
C LEU A 324 11.04 -12.32 9.91
N GLU A 325 10.01 -12.08 10.73
CA GLU A 325 9.99 -12.54 12.14
C GLU A 325 10.15 -14.07 12.28
N SER A 326 9.77 -14.84 11.26
CA SER A 326 10.01 -16.29 11.23
C SER A 326 11.46 -16.66 10.92
N PHE A 327 12.26 -15.72 10.43
CA PHE A 327 13.68 -15.88 10.14
C PHE A 327 14.57 -15.37 11.28
N LEU A 328 14.03 -14.71 12.30
CA LEU A 328 14.82 -14.05 13.33
C LEU A 328 14.83 -14.84 14.65
N ASP A 329 15.97 -14.83 15.33
CA ASP A 329 16.12 -15.35 16.69
C ASP A 329 15.80 -14.27 17.75
N GLU A 330 15.92 -14.63 19.03
CA GLU A 330 15.64 -13.73 20.16
C GLU A 330 16.57 -12.50 20.20
N THR A 331 17.67 -12.52 19.45
CA THR A 331 18.63 -11.41 19.35
C THR A 331 18.36 -10.50 18.14
N GLY A 332 17.36 -10.83 17.31
CA GLY A 332 17.07 -10.14 16.06
C GLY A 332 18.04 -10.49 14.93
N GLU A 333 18.83 -11.54 15.10
CA GLU A 333 19.70 -12.10 14.08
C GLU A 333 18.99 -13.22 13.32
N ILE A 334 19.47 -13.55 12.13
CA ILE A 334 18.83 -14.59 11.31
C ILE A 334 19.05 -15.97 11.94
N ALA A 335 17.97 -16.53 12.48
CA ALA A 335 17.93 -17.81 13.15
C ALA A 335 18.53 -18.92 12.27
N ARG A 336 19.57 -19.58 12.77
CA ARG A 336 20.09 -20.80 12.17
C ARG A 336 19.17 -21.97 12.52
N ILE A 337 18.25 -22.29 11.62
CA ILE A 337 17.27 -23.36 11.85
C ILE A 337 17.88 -24.72 11.53
N ARG A 338 17.74 -25.67 12.47
CA ARG A 338 18.10 -27.08 12.28
C ARG A 338 16.82 -27.92 12.26
N ASP A 339 16.63 -28.67 11.18
CA ASP A 339 15.67 -29.78 11.12
C ASP A 339 16.27 -30.97 11.88
N HIS A 340 15.44 -31.69 12.62
CA HIS A 340 15.85 -32.84 13.41
C HIS A 340 15.09 -34.08 13.02
N ASP A 341 15.79 -35.21 13.05
CA ASP A 341 15.15 -36.51 13.00
C ASP A 341 14.28 -36.75 14.24
N GLU A 342 13.30 -37.62 14.09
CA GLU A 342 12.36 -38.00 15.15
C GLU A 342 13.03 -38.53 16.43
N SER A 343 14.24 -39.08 16.32
CA SER A 343 15.03 -39.60 17.44
C SER A 343 15.34 -38.53 18.51
N VAL A 344 15.29 -37.25 18.16
CA VAL A 344 15.62 -36.13 19.06
C VAL A 344 14.51 -35.85 20.08
N LEU A 345 13.30 -36.38 19.87
CA LEU A 345 12.18 -36.22 20.81
C LEU A 345 12.42 -36.99 22.13
N ASP A 346 13.21 -38.06 22.09
CA ASP A 346 13.48 -38.92 23.26
C ASP A 346 14.47 -38.24 24.22
N GLY A 347 13.95 -37.49 25.20
CA GLY A 347 14.75 -36.92 26.31
C GLY A 347 14.53 -35.43 26.61
N GLY A 348 13.63 -34.74 25.90
CA GLY A 348 13.36 -33.31 26.08
C GLY A 348 11.91 -32.97 26.39
N VAL A 349 11.69 -31.78 26.94
CA VAL A 349 10.37 -31.13 26.94
C VAL A 349 10.24 -30.31 25.66
N TRP A 350 9.15 -30.51 24.94
CA TRP A 350 8.89 -29.89 23.64
C TRP A 350 7.54 -29.19 23.64
N PHE A 351 7.43 -28.14 22.82
CA PHE A 351 6.16 -27.58 22.40
C PHE A 351 5.73 -28.26 21.11
N VAL A 352 4.46 -28.65 21.04
CA VAL A 352 3.87 -29.35 19.90
C VAL A 352 2.59 -28.61 19.51
N GLY A 353 2.59 -28.04 18.31
CA GLY A 353 1.42 -27.52 17.64
C GLY A 353 0.84 -28.58 16.70
N ILE A 354 -0.47 -28.79 16.72
CA ILE A 354 -1.21 -29.65 15.79
C ILE A 354 -2.31 -28.81 15.17
N ASP A 355 -2.48 -28.92 13.86
CA ASP A 355 -3.51 -28.20 13.14
C ASP A 355 -4.07 -29.03 11.97
N GLY A 356 -5.38 -29.04 11.83
CA GLY A 356 -6.11 -29.80 10.81
C GLY A 356 -5.80 -29.29 9.40
N ASP A 357 -5.63 -30.21 8.45
CA ASP A 357 -5.38 -29.84 7.06
C ASP A 357 -6.71 -29.71 6.29
N GLY A 358 -6.90 -28.59 5.60
CA GLY A 358 -8.07 -28.40 4.73
C GLY A 358 -9.41 -28.29 5.45
N THR A 359 -9.43 -28.09 6.78
CA THR A 359 -10.66 -28.00 7.59
C THR A 359 -11.63 -26.93 7.07
N GLY A 360 -11.11 -25.76 6.68
CA GLY A 360 -11.94 -24.69 6.10
C GLY A 360 -12.59 -25.08 4.78
N GLY A 361 -11.84 -25.74 3.89
CA GLY A 361 -12.35 -26.30 2.64
C GLY A 361 -13.39 -27.39 2.87
N TYR A 362 -13.17 -28.23 3.89
CA TYR A 362 -14.10 -29.28 4.29
C TYR A 362 -15.45 -28.73 4.74
N ILE A 363 -15.50 -27.62 5.48
CA ILE A 363 -16.79 -26.98 5.82
C ILE A 363 -17.36 -26.24 4.60
N ALA A 364 -16.52 -25.50 3.86
CA ALA A 364 -16.95 -24.70 2.72
C ALA A 364 -17.54 -25.53 1.57
N ALA A 365 -17.14 -26.80 1.42
CA ALA A 365 -17.70 -27.69 0.42
C ALA A 365 -19.23 -27.87 0.59
N VAL A 366 -19.73 -27.95 1.83
CA VAL A 366 -21.17 -28.09 2.12
C VAL A 366 -21.94 -26.81 1.76
N LEU A 367 -21.30 -25.65 1.92
CA LEU A 367 -21.90 -24.36 1.59
C LEU A 367 -22.06 -24.14 0.08
N ARG A 368 -21.26 -24.83 -0.74
CA ARG A 368 -21.30 -24.73 -2.21
C ARG A 368 -22.21 -25.78 -2.85
N ASP A 369 -22.62 -26.78 -2.09
CA ASP A 369 -23.43 -27.89 -2.58
C ASP A 369 -24.92 -27.52 -2.48
N SER A 370 -25.40 -26.82 -3.51
CA SER A 370 -26.74 -26.22 -3.59
C SER A 370 -27.89 -27.22 -3.69
N ASP A 371 -27.62 -28.52 -3.82
CA ASP A 371 -28.63 -29.56 -4.03
C ASP A 371 -28.99 -30.35 -2.75
N SER A 372 -28.32 -30.08 -1.62
CA SER A 372 -28.59 -30.78 -0.37
C SER A 372 -29.55 -29.98 0.52
N GLY A 373 -30.80 -30.43 0.62
CA GLY A 373 -31.82 -29.85 1.53
C GLY A 373 -31.51 -29.97 3.03
N ASN A 374 -30.25 -30.27 3.41
CA ASN A 374 -29.81 -30.52 4.78
C ASN A 374 -28.41 -29.96 5.09
N CYS A 375 -27.99 -28.91 4.39
CA CYS A 375 -26.67 -28.30 4.53
C CYS A 375 -26.34 -27.88 5.98
N GLU A 376 -27.32 -27.34 6.72
CA GLU A 376 -27.14 -26.94 8.12
C GLU A 376 -26.77 -28.12 9.04
N GLN A 377 -27.46 -29.25 8.88
CA GLN A 377 -27.20 -30.43 9.70
C GLN A 377 -25.84 -31.03 9.38
N GLU A 378 -25.46 -31.04 8.11
CA GLU A 378 -24.14 -31.55 7.71
C GLU A 378 -23.00 -30.66 8.20
N ILE A 379 -23.16 -29.32 8.18
CA ILE A 379 -22.22 -28.39 8.82
C ILE A 379 -22.07 -28.70 10.31
N ARG A 380 -23.21 -28.90 11.02
CA ARG A 380 -23.19 -29.25 12.45
C ARG A 380 -22.51 -30.60 12.70
N ASP A 381 -22.71 -31.58 11.84
CA ASP A 381 -22.08 -32.90 11.96
C ASP A 381 -20.56 -32.83 11.70
N ARG A 382 -20.13 -32.11 10.66
CA ARG A 382 -18.71 -31.86 10.36
C ARG A 382 -18.01 -31.12 11.49
N SER A 383 -18.63 -30.04 12.00
CA SER A 383 -18.12 -29.29 13.15
C SER A 383 -18.02 -30.16 14.42
N ARG A 384 -19.02 -31.01 14.70
CA ARG A 384 -18.97 -31.95 15.83
C ARG A 384 -17.84 -32.96 15.71
N ARG A 385 -17.52 -33.45 14.51
CA ARG A 385 -16.38 -34.37 14.28
C ARG A 385 -15.04 -33.68 14.56
N ILE A 386 -14.86 -32.45 14.08
CA ILE A 386 -13.64 -31.65 14.34
C ILE A 386 -13.47 -31.41 15.84
N ASN A 387 -14.51 -30.91 16.51
CA ASN A 387 -14.48 -30.67 17.96
C ASN A 387 -14.25 -31.97 18.76
N GLY A 388 -14.84 -33.07 18.31
CA GLY A 388 -14.63 -34.40 18.90
C GLY A 388 -13.17 -34.84 18.81
N ALA A 389 -12.56 -34.68 17.63
CA ALA A 389 -11.15 -34.97 17.41
C ALA A 389 -10.24 -34.16 18.35
N ILE A 390 -10.44 -32.84 18.40
CA ILE A 390 -9.63 -31.94 19.24
C ILE A 390 -9.81 -32.24 20.73
N THR A 391 -11.03 -32.53 21.15
CA THR A 391 -11.31 -32.92 22.54
C THR A 391 -10.59 -34.22 22.92
N GLU A 392 -10.60 -35.22 22.03
CA GLU A 392 -9.91 -36.49 22.26
C GLU A 392 -8.39 -36.33 22.26
N ILE A 393 -7.82 -35.55 21.34
CA ILE A 393 -6.40 -35.20 21.31
C ILE A 393 -5.99 -34.53 22.62
N ALA A 394 -6.71 -33.49 23.04
CA ALA A 394 -6.42 -32.76 24.27
C ALA A 394 -6.51 -33.67 25.51
N LYS A 395 -7.51 -34.57 25.55
CA LYS A 395 -7.63 -35.57 26.61
C LYS A 395 -6.41 -36.50 26.62
N LYS A 396 -6.00 -37.01 25.46
CA LYS A 396 -4.86 -37.93 25.34
C LYS A 396 -3.53 -37.28 25.76
N VAL A 397 -3.34 -36.01 25.43
CA VAL A 397 -2.20 -35.20 25.91
C VAL A 397 -2.22 -35.06 27.43
N LYS A 398 -3.37 -34.74 28.03
CA LYS A 398 -3.50 -34.62 29.49
C LYS A 398 -3.23 -35.92 30.24
N GLU A 399 -3.62 -37.05 29.66
CA GLU A 399 -3.37 -38.38 30.22
C GLU A 399 -1.89 -38.81 30.14
N THR A 400 -1.19 -38.40 29.08
CA THR A 400 0.18 -38.89 28.79
C THR A 400 1.27 -37.95 29.32
N CYS A 401 1.04 -36.64 29.29
CA CYS A 401 2.01 -35.63 29.71
C CYS A 401 1.68 -35.08 31.10
N SER A 402 0.68 -34.20 31.21
CA SER A 402 0.14 -33.67 32.46
C SER A 402 -1.15 -32.89 32.21
N LYS A 403 -1.95 -32.63 33.25
CA LYS A 403 -3.19 -31.84 33.14
C LYS A 403 -2.96 -30.42 32.60
N ASP A 404 -1.81 -29.83 32.92
CA ASP A 404 -1.42 -28.46 32.54
C ASP A 404 -0.57 -28.41 31.26
N SER A 405 -0.40 -29.55 30.57
CA SER A 405 0.39 -29.61 29.33
C SER A 405 -0.30 -28.91 28.16
N VAL A 406 -1.63 -28.92 28.10
CA VAL A 406 -2.39 -28.30 27.00
C VAL A 406 -2.51 -26.80 27.25
N LEU A 407 -1.88 -26.00 26.38
CA LEU A 407 -1.90 -24.54 26.44
C LEU A 407 -3.11 -23.97 25.70
N PHE A 408 -3.48 -24.62 24.60
CA PHE A 408 -4.58 -24.21 23.73
C PHE A 408 -5.15 -25.41 22.98
N ALA A 409 -6.48 -25.49 22.84
CA ALA A 409 -7.16 -26.53 22.06
C ALA A 409 -8.55 -26.03 21.64
N THR A 410 -8.68 -25.49 20.44
CA THR A 410 -9.95 -24.96 19.90
C THR A 410 -9.95 -24.96 18.38
N GLY A 411 -11.15 -25.04 17.79
CA GLY A 411 -11.29 -25.22 16.35
C GLY A 411 -10.69 -26.55 15.92
N ASP A 412 -9.73 -26.50 15.00
CA ASP A 412 -8.88 -27.59 14.54
C ASP A 412 -7.44 -27.53 15.05
N ASN A 413 -7.16 -26.61 15.99
CA ASN A 413 -5.82 -26.31 16.48
C ASN A 413 -5.60 -26.79 17.91
N VAL A 414 -4.43 -27.35 18.21
CA VAL A 414 -3.96 -27.73 19.54
C VAL A 414 -2.51 -27.29 19.72
N LEU A 415 -2.19 -26.65 20.84
CA LEU A 415 -0.83 -26.37 21.27
C LEU A 415 -0.63 -26.92 22.69
N PHE A 416 0.43 -27.71 22.87
CA PHE A 416 0.76 -28.27 24.18
C PHE A 416 2.27 -28.35 24.40
N ARG A 417 2.66 -28.46 25.67
CA ARG A 417 4.05 -28.63 26.12
C ARG A 417 4.19 -29.93 26.89
N GLY A 418 5.14 -30.78 26.56
CA GLY A 418 5.36 -32.02 27.28
C GLY A 418 6.56 -32.84 26.81
N ARG A 419 6.85 -33.91 27.53
CA ARG A 419 7.76 -34.96 27.05
C ARG A 419 6.96 -35.85 26.11
N VAL A 420 7.38 -35.90 24.85
CA VAL A 420 6.65 -36.60 23.78
C VAL A 420 7.59 -37.54 23.05
N SER A 421 7.02 -38.58 22.45
CA SER A 421 7.73 -39.45 21.52
C SER A 421 7.13 -39.32 20.12
N PRO A 422 7.85 -39.70 19.05
CA PRO A 422 7.32 -39.64 17.69
C PRO A 422 6.05 -40.48 17.51
N ARG A 423 6.02 -41.65 18.15
CA ARG A 423 4.85 -42.54 18.13
C ARG A 423 3.63 -41.87 18.78
N PHE A 424 3.86 -41.11 19.86
CA PHE A 424 2.80 -40.40 20.53
C PHE A 424 2.20 -39.31 19.64
N VAL A 425 3.02 -38.47 19.02
CA VAL A 425 2.54 -37.38 18.15
C VAL A 425 1.80 -37.95 16.93
N ARG A 426 2.33 -39.00 16.28
CA ARG A 426 1.61 -39.68 15.18
C ARG A 426 0.25 -40.23 15.62
N ALA A 427 0.16 -40.80 16.83
CA ALA A 427 -1.11 -41.28 17.34
C ALA A 427 -2.14 -40.15 17.52
N LEU A 428 -1.70 -38.92 17.82
CA LEU A 428 -2.59 -37.75 17.88
C LEU A 428 -3.08 -37.35 16.47
N LEU A 429 -2.21 -37.37 15.47
CA LEU A 429 -2.60 -37.11 14.07
C LEU A 429 -3.61 -38.15 13.57
N ASP A 430 -3.41 -39.42 13.93
CA ASP A 430 -4.33 -40.52 13.60
C ASP A 430 -5.71 -40.33 14.24
N ILE A 431 -5.80 -39.76 15.45
CA ILE A 431 -7.09 -39.43 16.09
C ILE A 431 -7.85 -38.43 15.20
N TYR A 432 -7.18 -37.36 14.74
CA TYR A 432 -7.82 -36.38 13.87
C TYR A 432 -8.38 -37.01 12.60
N ARG A 433 -7.57 -37.87 11.97
CA ARG A 433 -7.96 -38.59 10.75
C ARG A 433 -9.12 -39.54 10.96
N LYS A 434 -9.17 -40.27 12.08
CA LYS A 434 -10.27 -41.18 12.40
C LYS A 434 -11.60 -40.48 12.58
N HIS A 435 -11.59 -39.30 13.21
CA HIS A 435 -12.82 -38.53 13.48
C HIS A 435 -13.33 -37.78 12.25
N THR A 436 -12.42 -37.17 11.49
CA THR A 436 -12.79 -36.21 10.44
C THR A 436 -12.67 -36.77 9.02
N GLY A 437 -11.85 -37.79 8.81
CA GLY A 437 -11.42 -38.25 7.48
C GLY A 437 -10.35 -37.38 6.84
N LEU A 438 -9.94 -36.27 7.47
CA LEU A 438 -8.91 -35.35 7.02
C LEU A 438 -7.55 -35.65 7.67
N THR A 439 -6.47 -35.14 7.11
CA THR A 439 -5.17 -35.18 7.79
C THR A 439 -5.03 -34.01 8.76
N ALA A 440 -4.07 -34.12 9.68
CA ALA A 440 -3.58 -33.00 10.47
C ALA A 440 -2.06 -33.02 10.43
N SER A 441 -1.47 -31.84 10.55
CA SER A 441 -0.03 -31.65 10.58
C SER A 441 0.45 -31.30 11.99
N ALA A 442 1.68 -31.67 12.35
CA ALA A 442 2.30 -31.34 13.63
C ALA A 442 3.62 -30.59 13.47
N GLY A 443 3.79 -29.53 14.25
CA GLY A 443 5.04 -28.79 14.39
C GLY A 443 5.61 -28.88 15.80
N ILE A 444 6.89 -29.20 15.91
CA ILE A 444 7.55 -29.44 17.19
C ILE A 444 8.78 -28.54 17.33
N GLY A 445 8.92 -27.91 18.49
CA GLY A 445 10.05 -27.02 18.79
C GLY A 445 10.30 -26.83 20.29
N ARG A 446 11.41 -26.16 20.65
CA ARG A 446 11.75 -25.85 22.05
C ARG A 446 11.01 -24.65 22.60
N THR A 447 10.45 -23.81 21.72
CA THR A 447 9.59 -22.67 22.06
C THR A 447 8.27 -22.73 21.26
N PRO A 448 7.21 -22.01 21.68
CA PRO A 448 5.98 -21.89 20.90
C PRO A 448 6.22 -21.34 19.48
N GLN A 449 7.14 -20.38 19.33
CA GLN A 449 7.52 -19.83 18.01
C GLN A 449 8.11 -20.92 17.11
N GLN A 450 9.04 -21.73 17.63
CA GLN A 450 9.62 -22.86 16.88
C GLN A 450 8.56 -23.91 16.52
N ALA A 451 7.62 -24.21 17.43
CA ALA A 451 6.53 -25.15 17.15
C ALA A 451 5.56 -24.62 16.08
N SER A 452 5.19 -23.34 16.15
CA SER A 452 4.34 -22.67 15.14
C SER A 452 5.02 -22.62 13.78
N PHE A 453 6.33 -22.33 13.78
CA PHE A 453 7.16 -22.39 12.60
C PHE A 453 7.14 -23.81 12.02
N ALA A 454 7.60 -24.83 12.76
CA ALA A 454 7.56 -26.23 12.34
C ALA A 454 6.19 -26.68 11.78
N LEU A 455 5.10 -26.21 12.38
CA LEU A 455 3.74 -26.57 11.99
C LEU A 455 3.38 -26.04 10.61
N SER A 456 3.77 -24.80 10.32
CA SER A 456 3.59 -24.19 8.99
C SER A 456 4.27 -25.01 7.89
N LEU A 457 5.31 -25.75 8.26
CA LEU A 457 6.21 -26.46 7.34
C LEU A 457 5.73 -27.87 7.11
N ALA A 458 5.28 -28.52 8.18
CA ALA A 458 4.52 -29.75 8.08
C ALA A 458 3.30 -29.56 7.14
N LYS A 459 2.59 -28.41 7.22
CA LYS A 459 1.47 -28.11 6.33
C LYS A 459 1.86 -27.87 4.87
N ALA A 460 3.06 -27.31 4.62
CA ALA A 460 3.55 -27.07 3.28
C ALA A 460 3.87 -28.36 2.50
N GLU A 461 4.14 -29.48 3.19
CA GLU A 461 4.44 -30.80 2.60
C GLU A 461 3.19 -31.62 2.23
N ALA A 462 2.09 -30.94 1.89
CA ALA A 462 0.80 -31.52 1.48
C ALA A 462 -0.05 -32.17 2.60
N GLY A 463 0.24 -31.86 3.87
CA GLY A 463 -0.57 -32.25 5.02
C GLY A 463 -0.25 -33.66 5.56
N GLY A 464 -0.63 -33.92 6.82
CA GLY A 464 -0.36 -35.21 7.49
C GLY A 464 1.08 -35.40 7.96
N ALA A 465 1.90 -34.36 7.91
CA ALA A 465 3.32 -34.43 8.21
C ALA A 465 3.62 -33.99 9.65
N MET A 466 4.81 -34.35 10.13
CA MET A 466 5.34 -33.90 11.41
C MET A 466 6.74 -33.33 11.18
N LYS A 467 7.01 -32.14 11.73
CA LYS A 467 8.31 -31.47 11.63
C LYS A 467 8.86 -31.10 13.00
N ILE A 468 10.17 -31.23 13.17
CA ILE A 468 10.88 -30.92 14.42
C ILE A 468 11.99 -29.92 14.10
N VAL A 469 11.93 -28.74 14.69
CA VAL A 469 12.91 -27.68 14.44
C VAL A 469 13.47 -27.12 15.74
N THR A 470 14.74 -26.69 15.69
CA THR A 470 15.34 -25.86 16.75
C THR A 470 16.17 -24.74 16.14
N ILE A 471 16.31 -23.63 16.86
CA ILE A 471 17.27 -22.57 16.54
C ILE A 471 18.64 -22.95 17.13
N ALA A 472 19.68 -22.96 16.28
CA ALA A 472 21.00 -23.55 16.55
C ALA A 472 21.75 -22.95 17.75
N ASP A 473 21.46 -21.70 18.10
CA ASP A 473 22.16 -20.97 19.17
C ASP A 473 21.44 -21.07 20.54
N GLN A 474 20.27 -21.70 20.59
CA GLN A 474 19.53 -21.96 21.84
C GLN A 474 19.75 -23.36 22.42
N ALA A 475 20.55 -24.21 21.76
CA ALA A 475 20.77 -25.58 22.22
C ALA A 475 21.58 -25.66 23.54
N ASP A 476 22.32 -24.61 23.91
CA ASP A 476 23.21 -24.58 25.09
C ASP A 476 22.70 -23.68 26.24
N ALA A 477 21.60 -22.94 26.04
CA ALA A 477 20.99 -22.16 27.12
C ALA A 477 20.15 -23.09 28.00
N ALA A 478 20.74 -23.47 29.13
CA ALA A 478 20.19 -24.33 30.16
C ALA A 478 18.68 -24.13 30.38
N VAL A 479 17.92 -25.23 30.27
CA VAL A 479 16.54 -25.31 30.75
C VAL A 479 16.56 -24.95 32.24
N PRO A 480 15.81 -23.92 32.70
CA PRO A 480 15.66 -23.69 34.13
C PRO A 480 14.93 -24.91 34.70
N GLN A 481 15.60 -25.62 35.60
CA GLN A 481 14.94 -26.61 36.45
C GLN A 481 13.95 -25.84 37.32
N VAL A 482 12.67 -26.08 37.08
CA VAL A 482 11.61 -25.68 38.00
C VAL A 482 11.34 -26.92 38.84
N ASP A 483 11.67 -26.82 40.13
CA ASP A 483 11.34 -27.79 41.18
C ASP A 483 9.83 -28.01 41.33
#